data_AF-A0ABD3CJX5-F1
#
_entry.id   AF-A0ABD3CJX5-F1
#
_cell.length_a   1.000
_cell.length_b   1.000
_cell.length_c   1.000
_cell.angle_alpha   90.00
_cell.angle_beta   90.00
_cell.angle_gamma   90.00
#
_symmetry.space_group_name_H-M   'P 1'
#
loop_
_entity.id
_entity.type
_entity.pdbx_description
1 polymer ?
#
loop_
_entity_poly.entity_id
_entity_poly.type
_entity_poly.pdbx_seq_one_letter_code
_entity_poly.pdbx_strand_id
1 'polypeptide(L)'
;MVSKLTQRSTHEAENPFEVTLREAFCFLEPNLRPPFPLTIPSPEEYSNLNRAVLYGILSEPDLAIVHIKHLHGIAIDGYKYFNSMLVKLVIESYGKLIESARRQLIWVTHEMVNVRAIGFDGLLVSLLRQTVGGDFDKENLWLCFEMVNLFLNKWDSLLEDEPLVLTGAFFVFLRLLADHCSVSNIPEIKSLKKMEIDFCVRMLRQKLFLCLRIGRDLLRLLQDLVHVPEFRCIWKDLLYNPSVFGCDEFSNISQIYDTRTSSWYFLLRLTPEMESQLRFLLTYVKFGSQKRYQVWFANKFLAAPGRNTVVIDIVRFICCAHHPSNDIIQSDIIPRWAVIGWLLRSNMKNYVEANMKLALFYDWLFFDEKVDNVMNIEPAILLMVHSVPKYVDVTNSLLEFLFILLDNYDPERKEILLQGICTALRTLLRKGVVQSLDVLIGCDMLSPNLRERLGMLLSDVQ
;
A
#
# COMPACT_ATOMS: atom_id res chain seq x y z
N MET A 1 21.30 15.79 29.49
CA MET A 1 20.27 16.40 28.62
C MET A 1 19.47 15.25 28.04
N VAL A 2 18.15 15.20 28.22
CA VAL A 2 17.34 14.08 27.72
C VAL A 2 17.41 14.03 26.19
N SER A 3 17.79 12.88 25.64
CA SER A 3 17.92 12.70 24.18
C SER A 3 16.56 12.90 23.51
N LYS A 4 16.52 13.63 22.39
CA LYS A 4 15.29 13.85 21.61
C LYS A 4 15.00 12.63 20.75
N LEU A 5 13.72 12.26 20.60
CA LEU A 5 13.33 11.11 19.77
C LEU A 5 13.21 11.48 18.30
N THR A 6 12.91 12.74 17.99
CA THR A 6 12.72 13.21 16.61
C THR A 6 13.75 14.25 16.17
N GLN A 7 14.09 14.22 14.88
CA GLN A 7 14.75 15.32 14.19
C GLN A 7 13.70 16.42 13.97
N ARG A 8 14.03 17.64 14.41
CA ARG A 8 13.12 18.78 14.34
C ARG A 8 13.84 19.97 13.73
N SER A 9 13.20 20.62 12.76
CA SER A 9 13.67 21.91 12.26
C SER A 9 13.42 23.03 13.28
N THR A 10 14.11 24.17 13.15
CA THR A 10 13.99 25.30 14.10
C THR A 10 12.59 25.90 14.16
N HIS A 11 11.80 25.78 13.10
CA HIS A 11 10.46 26.39 12.97
C HIS A 11 9.31 25.41 13.21
N GLU A 12 9.61 24.14 13.48
CA GLU A 12 8.62 23.10 13.66
C GLU A 12 8.19 22.99 15.12
N ALA A 13 6.88 22.99 15.35
CA ALA A 13 6.30 22.83 16.67
C ALA A 13 6.62 21.44 17.25
N GLU A 14 6.64 21.34 18.59
CA GLU A 14 6.82 20.05 19.25
C GLU A 14 5.61 19.15 19.02
N ASN A 15 5.87 17.86 18.74
CA ASN A 15 4.81 16.88 18.67
C ASN A 15 4.24 16.69 20.09
N PRO A 16 2.95 17.00 20.35
CA PRO A 16 2.36 16.90 21.68
C PRO A 16 2.47 15.50 22.30
N PHE A 17 2.44 14.45 21.47
CA PHE A 17 2.61 13.09 21.93
C PHE A 17 4.03 12.82 22.42
N GLU A 18 5.07 13.24 21.67
CA GLU A 18 6.46 13.12 22.11
C GLU A 18 6.72 13.93 23.38
N VAL A 19 6.15 15.14 23.49
CA VAL A 19 6.25 15.97 24.71
C VAL A 19 5.68 15.22 25.91
N THR A 20 4.50 14.65 25.76
CA THR A 20 3.83 13.90 26.83
C THR A 20 4.68 12.68 27.28
N LEU A 21 5.32 11.98 26.35
CA LEU A 21 6.22 10.86 26.67
C LEU A 21 7.47 11.34 27.42
N ARG A 22 8.06 12.44 26.96
CA ARG A 22 9.27 13.04 27.54
C ARG A 22 9.02 13.57 28.95
N GLU A 23 7.90 14.25 29.17
CA GLU A 23 7.52 14.77 30.48
C GLU A 23 7.29 13.65 31.48
N ALA A 24 6.59 12.59 31.08
CA ALA A 24 6.41 11.40 31.91
C ALA A 24 7.75 10.75 32.27
N PHE A 25 8.68 10.65 31.31
CA PHE A 25 10.03 10.13 31.56
C PHE A 25 10.81 10.99 32.55
N CYS A 26 10.87 12.31 32.34
CA CYS A 26 11.57 13.21 33.25
C CYS A 26 11.00 13.16 34.68
N PHE A 27 9.68 13.04 34.81
CA PHE A 27 9.01 12.97 36.10
C PHE A 27 9.27 11.64 36.83
N LEU A 28 9.35 10.54 36.08
CA LEU A 28 9.44 9.18 36.64
C LEU A 28 10.84 8.54 36.53
N GLU A 29 11.83 9.24 35.99
CA GLU A 29 13.20 8.72 35.78
C GLU A 29 13.77 7.98 37.02
N PRO A 30 13.62 8.48 38.26
CA PRO A 30 14.11 7.77 39.45
C PRO A 30 13.43 6.40 39.67
N ASN A 31 12.17 6.27 39.24
CA ASN A 31 11.35 5.07 39.39
C ASN A 31 11.54 4.08 38.23
N LEU A 32 12.31 4.45 37.19
CA LEU A 32 12.63 3.57 36.06
C LEU A 32 13.90 2.75 36.28
N ARG A 33 14.47 2.78 37.49
CA ARG A 33 15.66 2.01 37.87
C ARG A 33 15.34 1.05 39.02
N PRO A 34 15.97 -0.13 39.07
CA PRO A 34 15.85 -1.02 40.21
C PRO A 34 16.31 -0.35 41.53
N PRO A 35 15.70 -0.69 42.68
CA PRO A 35 14.58 -1.62 42.83
C PRO A 35 13.25 -1.01 42.39
N PHE A 36 12.45 -1.77 41.65
CA PHE A 36 11.12 -1.33 41.22
C PHE A 36 10.11 -1.40 42.36
N PRO A 37 9.16 -0.44 42.46
CA PRO A 37 8.09 -0.51 43.45
C PRO A 37 7.25 -1.79 43.28
N LEU A 38 6.92 -2.45 44.39
CA LEU A 38 6.02 -3.61 44.40
C LEU A 38 4.53 -3.22 44.49
N THR A 39 4.25 -1.93 44.58
CA THR A 39 2.88 -1.39 44.67
C THR A 39 2.20 -1.47 43.30
N ILE A 40 0.96 -1.96 43.28
CA ILE A 40 0.13 -1.97 42.08
C ILE A 40 -0.20 -0.50 41.72
N PRO A 41 0.16 -0.02 40.53
CA PRO A 41 -0.12 1.35 40.14
C PRO A 41 -1.62 1.58 39.97
N SER A 42 -2.09 2.77 40.36
CA SER A 42 -3.40 3.27 39.94
C SER A 42 -3.48 3.43 38.42
N PRO A 43 -4.68 3.56 37.82
CA PRO A 43 -4.79 3.70 36.35
C PRO A 43 -4.00 4.89 35.76
N GLU A 44 -3.94 6.00 36.48
CA GLU A 44 -3.17 7.18 36.05
C GLU A 44 -1.66 6.94 36.15
N GLU A 45 -1.20 6.37 37.26
CA GLU A 45 0.20 5.97 37.44
C GLU A 45 0.62 4.94 36.38
N TYR A 46 -0.24 3.97 36.06
CA TYR A 46 0.00 2.98 35.02
C TYR A 46 0.23 3.65 33.67
N SER A 47 -0.64 4.60 33.29
CA SER A 47 -0.50 5.36 32.04
C SER A 47 0.82 6.15 32.00
N ASN A 48 1.16 6.87 33.08
CA ASN A 48 2.38 7.68 33.12
C ASN A 48 3.64 6.80 33.13
N LEU A 49 3.63 5.69 33.85
CA LEU A 49 4.73 4.70 33.84
C LEU A 49 4.93 4.12 32.44
N ASN A 50 3.87 3.71 31.74
CA ASN A 50 3.98 3.19 30.38
C ASN A 50 4.58 4.22 29.41
N ARG A 51 4.19 5.50 29.52
CA ARG A 51 4.76 6.59 28.72
C ARG A 51 6.25 6.80 29.00
N ALA A 52 6.61 6.82 30.27
CA ALA A 52 7.97 6.96 30.73
C ALA A 52 8.85 5.78 30.27
N VAL A 53 8.38 4.56 30.43
CA VAL A 53 9.04 3.33 29.97
C VAL A 53 9.22 3.34 28.45
N LEU A 54 8.19 3.72 27.68
CA LEU A 54 8.29 3.83 26.22
C LEU A 54 9.37 4.81 25.81
N TYR A 55 9.38 6.02 26.40
CA TYR A 55 10.40 7.01 26.11
C TYR A 55 11.79 6.47 26.47
N GLY A 56 11.94 5.88 27.66
CA GLY A 56 13.19 5.28 28.13
C GLY A 56 13.73 4.21 27.19
N ILE A 57 12.87 3.31 26.68
CA ILE A 57 13.25 2.30 25.68
C ILE A 57 13.80 2.96 24.40
N LEU A 58 13.18 4.05 23.94
CA LEU A 58 13.55 4.71 22.70
C LEU A 58 14.76 5.64 22.83
N SER A 59 15.02 6.18 24.03
CA SER A 59 16.09 7.15 24.27
C SER A 59 17.33 6.59 24.96
N GLU A 60 17.23 5.44 25.64
CA GLU A 60 18.31 4.83 26.41
C GLU A 60 18.54 3.36 25.99
N PRO A 61 19.16 3.10 24.82
CA PRO A 61 19.37 1.74 24.32
C PRO A 61 20.08 0.81 25.32
N ASP A 62 21.07 1.34 26.06
CA ASP A 62 21.84 0.59 27.07
C ASP A 62 20.99 0.10 28.24
N LEU A 63 19.83 0.71 28.47
CA LEU A 63 18.91 0.41 29.57
C LEU A 63 17.58 -0.19 29.08
N ALA A 64 17.46 -0.47 27.78
CA ALA A 64 16.25 -1.01 27.17
C ALA A 64 15.78 -2.32 27.85
N ILE A 65 16.71 -3.20 28.21
CA ILE A 65 16.42 -4.45 28.93
C ILE A 65 15.84 -4.17 30.33
N VAL A 66 16.30 -3.12 31.00
CA VAL A 66 15.78 -2.72 32.32
C VAL A 66 14.36 -2.19 32.17
N HIS A 67 14.14 -1.32 31.18
CA HIS A 67 12.83 -0.73 30.89
C HIS A 67 11.80 -1.78 30.48
N ILE A 68 12.15 -2.75 29.62
CA ILE A 68 11.21 -3.80 29.22
C ILE A 68 10.87 -4.74 30.38
N LYS A 69 11.83 -5.06 31.25
CA LYS A 69 11.57 -5.82 32.48
C LYS A 69 10.58 -5.09 33.39
N HIS A 70 10.72 -3.77 33.50
CA HIS A 70 9.76 -2.95 34.23
C HIS A 70 8.37 -3.03 33.59
N LEU A 71 8.27 -2.90 32.25
CA LEU A 71 7.00 -3.05 31.53
C LEU A 71 6.32 -4.39 31.84
N HIS A 72 7.07 -5.50 31.73
CA HIS A 72 6.55 -6.83 32.02
C HIS A 72 6.09 -6.98 33.47
N GLY A 73 6.75 -6.33 34.41
CA GLY A 73 6.37 -6.35 35.83
C GLY A 73 5.10 -5.57 36.15
N ILE A 74 4.77 -4.54 35.36
CA ILE A 74 3.59 -3.68 35.62
C ILE A 74 2.40 -3.97 34.70
N ALA A 75 2.58 -4.72 33.61
CA ALA A 75 1.56 -4.93 32.59
C ALA A 75 0.31 -5.62 33.16
N ILE A 76 -0.84 -4.96 33.06
CA ILE A 76 -2.15 -5.47 33.53
C ILE A 76 -3.22 -5.57 32.43
N ASP A 77 -2.93 -5.03 31.24
CA ASP A 77 -3.89 -4.91 30.12
C ASP A 77 -3.44 -5.69 28.87
N GLY A 78 -2.60 -6.71 29.05
CA GLY A 78 -2.02 -7.45 27.92
C GLY A 78 -1.17 -6.56 27.00
N TYR A 79 -0.50 -5.55 27.56
CA TYR A 79 0.30 -4.55 26.85
C TYR A 79 -0.48 -3.65 25.88
N LYS A 80 -1.82 -3.67 25.93
CA LYS A 80 -2.68 -2.95 24.97
C LYS A 80 -2.37 -1.46 24.90
N TYR A 81 -2.27 -0.78 26.05
CA TYR A 81 -1.97 0.64 26.08
C TYR A 81 -0.58 0.94 25.52
N PHE A 82 0.43 0.21 25.96
CA PHE A 82 1.81 0.35 25.48
C PHE A 82 1.90 0.16 23.95
N ASN A 83 1.30 -0.91 23.45
CA ASN A 83 1.28 -1.21 22.03
C ASN A 83 0.52 -0.15 21.22
N SER A 84 -0.60 0.37 21.73
CA SER A 84 -1.33 1.48 21.07
C SER A 84 -0.48 2.75 20.93
N MET A 85 0.40 3.02 21.90
CA MET A 85 1.35 4.14 21.84
C MET A 85 2.44 3.89 20.79
N LEU A 86 2.93 2.66 20.64
CA LEU A 86 3.86 2.30 19.56
C LEU A 86 3.23 2.50 18.19
N VAL A 87 1.99 2.01 17.99
CA VAL A 87 1.22 2.22 16.74
C VAL A 87 1.10 3.71 16.43
N LYS A 88 0.71 4.52 17.42
CA LYS A 88 0.61 5.98 17.28
C LYS A 88 1.95 6.61 16.89
N LEU A 89 3.04 6.20 17.54
CA LEU A 89 4.39 6.68 17.24
C LEU A 89 4.80 6.37 15.79
N VAL A 90 4.53 5.15 15.33
CA VAL A 90 4.82 4.72 13.95
C VAL A 90 4.03 5.57 12.96
N ILE A 91 2.73 5.75 13.19
CA ILE A 91 1.85 6.47 12.26
C ILE A 91 2.21 7.96 12.18
N GLU A 92 2.44 8.61 13.32
CA GLU A 92 2.57 10.07 13.39
C GLU A 92 4.01 10.57 13.24
N SER A 93 5.01 9.77 13.62
CA SER A 93 6.38 10.26 13.85
C SER A 93 7.50 9.43 13.21
N TYR A 94 7.24 8.26 12.64
CA TYR A 94 8.30 7.35 12.14
C TYR A 94 9.33 8.05 11.23
N GLY A 95 8.85 8.80 10.23
CA GLY A 95 9.70 9.53 9.30
C GLY A 95 10.60 10.59 9.95
N LYS A 96 10.27 11.04 11.16
CA LYS A 96 11.02 12.05 11.92
C LYS A 96 11.90 11.45 13.03
N LEU A 97 11.71 10.18 13.38
CA LEU A 97 12.51 9.53 14.42
C LEU A 97 14.00 9.55 14.08
N ILE A 98 14.86 9.77 15.08
CA ILE A 98 16.30 9.57 14.92
C ILE A 98 16.63 8.08 14.73
N GLU A 99 17.76 7.78 14.11
CA GLU A 99 18.17 6.41 13.79
C GLU A 99 18.15 5.46 15.01
N SER A 100 18.71 5.90 16.14
CA SER A 100 18.72 5.10 17.38
C SER A 100 17.30 4.78 17.87
N ALA A 101 16.37 5.74 17.83
CA ALA A 101 14.99 5.54 18.23
C ALA A 101 14.24 4.60 17.27
N ARG A 102 14.53 4.64 15.95
CA ARG A 102 13.97 3.68 14.99
C ARG A 102 14.43 2.25 15.28
N ARG A 103 15.72 2.05 15.56
CA ARG A 103 16.24 0.73 15.94
C ARG A 103 15.58 0.19 17.20
N GLN A 104 15.43 1.03 18.22
CA GLN A 104 14.75 0.66 19.47
C GLN A 104 13.26 0.38 19.26
N LEU A 105 12.60 1.10 18.36
CA LEU A 105 11.21 0.86 17.98
C LEU A 105 11.02 -0.53 17.34
N ILE A 106 11.92 -0.93 16.43
CA ILE A 106 11.90 -2.28 15.85
C ILE A 106 12.20 -3.32 16.92
N TRP A 107 13.20 -3.08 17.78
CA TRP A 107 13.54 -3.99 18.87
C TRP A 107 12.34 -4.25 19.80
N VAL A 108 11.66 -3.20 20.27
CA VAL A 108 10.49 -3.36 21.16
C VAL A 108 9.29 -3.97 20.41
N THR A 109 9.20 -3.80 19.09
CA THR A 109 8.20 -4.49 18.27
C THR A 109 8.38 -6.01 18.33
N HIS A 110 9.62 -6.50 18.25
CA HIS A 110 9.88 -7.94 18.44
C HIS A 110 9.41 -8.42 19.80
N GLU A 111 9.62 -7.64 20.86
CA GLU A 111 9.13 -7.99 22.20
C GLU A 111 7.60 -8.01 22.27
N MET A 112 6.92 -7.05 21.66
CA MET A 112 5.44 -7.04 21.62
C MET A 112 4.87 -8.24 20.87
N VAL A 113 5.54 -8.69 19.81
CA VAL A 113 5.17 -9.94 19.11
C VAL A 113 5.44 -11.16 20.00
N ASN A 114 6.59 -11.22 20.70
CA ASN A 114 6.94 -12.33 21.59
C ASN A 114 5.91 -12.55 22.70
N VAL A 115 5.41 -11.46 23.29
CA VAL A 115 4.42 -11.52 24.37
C VAL A 115 2.97 -11.55 23.87
N ARG A 116 2.74 -11.62 22.55
CA ARG A 116 1.42 -11.56 21.92
C ARG A 116 0.60 -10.37 22.44
N ALA A 117 1.21 -9.19 22.48
CA ALA A 117 0.59 -7.96 22.97
C ALA A 117 -0.73 -7.69 22.24
N ILE A 118 -1.78 -7.28 22.95
CA ILE A 118 -3.08 -7.03 22.33
C ILE A 118 -2.93 -5.93 21.25
N GLY A 119 -3.28 -6.27 20.01
CA GLY A 119 -3.20 -5.37 18.86
C GLY A 119 -1.83 -5.33 18.17
N PHE A 120 -0.94 -6.30 18.40
CA PHE A 120 0.40 -6.31 17.77
C PHE A 120 0.32 -6.40 16.23
N ASP A 121 -0.77 -6.96 15.69
CA ASP A 121 -1.13 -6.95 14.28
C ASP A 121 -1.17 -5.52 13.71
N GLY A 122 -1.81 -4.59 14.42
CA GLY A 122 -1.88 -3.18 14.05
C GLY A 122 -0.52 -2.51 14.03
N LEU A 123 0.40 -2.91 14.91
CA LEU A 123 1.78 -2.42 14.93
C LEU A 123 2.56 -2.91 13.71
N LEU A 124 2.47 -4.20 13.39
CA LEU A 124 3.10 -4.78 12.21
C LEU A 124 2.57 -4.17 10.91
N VAL A 125 1.25 -3.99 10.79
CA VAL A 125 0.62 -3.31 9.66
C VAL A 125 1.11 -1.86 9.54
N SER A 126 1.21 -1.14 10.66
CA SER A 126 1.68 0.25 10.67
C SER A 126 3.14 0.36 10.21
N LEU A 127 4.00 -0.59 10.61
CA LEU A 127 5.40 -0.65 10.19
C LEU A 127 5.57 -1.07 8.72
N LEU A 128 4.79 -2.06 8.25
CA LEU A 128 4.75 -2.43 6.83
C LEU A 128 4.44 -1.22 5.96
N ARG A 129 3.49 -0.37 6.39
CA ARG A 129 3.14 0.87 5.68
C ARG A 129 4.24 1.92 5.65
N GLN A 130 5.28 1.80 6.48
CA GLN A 130 6.44 2.70 6.42
C GLN A 130 7.48 2.25 5.37
N THR A 131 7.34 1.04 4.82
CA THR A 131 8.19 0.59 3.70
C THR A 131 7.70 1.21 2.39
N VAL A 132 8.59 1.93 1.71
CA VAL A 132 8.25 2.71 0.50
C VAL A 132 8.78 2.00 -0.74
N GLY A 133 7.90 1.80 -1.73
CA GLY A 133 8.28 1.28 -3.05
C GLY A 133 9.14 2.28 -3.82
N GLY A 134 10.14 1.78 -4.55
CA GLY A 134 11.06 2.58 -5.35
C GLY A 134 12.02 3.46 -4.53
N ASP A 135 12.02 3.34 -3.21
CA ASP A 135 12.92 4.05 -2.31
C ASP A 135 14.09 3.15 -1.90
N PHE A 136 15.29 3.48 -2.37
CA PHE A 136 16.51 2.70 -2.13
C PHE A 136 17.42 3.34 -1.08
N ASP A 137 16.91 4.31 -0.32
CA ASP A 137 17.64 4.89 0.80
C ASP A 137 17.93 3.81 1.85
N LYS A 138 19.11 3.88 2.49
CA LYS A 138 19.59 2.86 3.44
C LYS A 138 18.57 2.57 4.56
N GLU A 139 17.90 3.62 5.03
CA GLU A 139 16.88 3.53 6.09
C GLU A 139 15.65 2.72 5.64
N ASN A 140 15.19 2.90 4.40
CA ASN A 140 14.05 2.16 3.87
C ASN A 140 14.42 0.68 3.65
N LEU A 141 15.60 0.43 3.06
CA LEU A 141 16.10 -0.94 2.85
C LEU A 141 16.33 -1.67 4.17
N TRP A 142 16.84 -0.98 5.20
CA TRP A 142 16.98 -1.54 6.54
C TRP A 142 15.61 -1.92 7.14
N LEU A 143 14.61 -1.05 7.05
CA LEU A 143 13.26 -1.38 7.53
C LEU A 143 12.69 -2.60 6.78
N CYS A 144 12.80 -2.64 5.45
CA CYS A 144 12.36 -3.81 4.66
C CYS A 144 13.02 -5.10 5.16
N PHE A 145 14.33 -5.04 5.45
CA PHE A 145 15.10 -6.16 6.00
C PHE A 145 14.59 -6.61 7.37
N GLU A 146 14.44 -5.69 8.32
CA GLU A 146 13.95 -6.02 9.65
C GLU A 146 12.53 -6.61 9.60
N MET A 147 11.66 -6.04 8.78
CA MET A 147 10.29 -6.54 8.64
C MET A 147 10.26 -7.94 8.04
N VAL A 148 10.95 -8.21 6.93
CA VAL A 148 10.94 -9.56 6.33
C VAL A 148 11.57 -10.58 7.26
N ASN A 149 12.64 -10.19 7.98
CA ASN A 149 13.27 -11.02 8.99
C ASN A 149 12.31 -11.36 10.14
N LEU A 150 11.56 -10.38 10.65
CA LEU A 150 10.52 -10.60 11.67
C LEU A 150 9.47 -11.60 11.17
N PHE A 151 8.93 -11.38 9.98
CA PHE A 151 7.90 -12.26 9.40
C PHE A 151 8.39 -13.70 9.17
N LEU A 152 9.64 -13.87 8.73
CA LEU A 152 10.26 -15.19 8.58
C LEU A 152 10.47 -15.88 9.94
N ASN A 153 11.02 -15.17 10.92
CA ASN A 153 11.33 -15.71 12.24
C ASN A 153 10.09 -16.00 13.10
N LYS A 154 8.99 -15.27 12.86
CA LYS A 154 7.71 -15.41 13.58
C LYS A 154 6.63 -16.07 12.73
N TRP A 155 7.04 -16.79 11.69
CA TRP A 155 6.13 -17.40 10.73
C TRP A 155 5.03 -18.25 11.39
N ASP A 156 5.39 -19.21 12.24
CA ASP A 156 4.42 -20.16 12.80
C ASP A 156 3.43 -19.46 13.73
N SER A 157 3.91 -18.56 14.60
CA SER A 157 3.05 -17.76 15.47
C SER A 157 2.12 -16.84 14.67
N LEU A 158 2.63 -16.19 13.62
CA LEU A 158 1.81 -15.30 12.80
C LEU A 158 0.80 -16.06 11.95
N LEU A 159 1.11 -17.29 11.56
CA LEU A 159 0.20 -18.14 10.80
C LEU A 159 -0.98 -18.60 11.66
N GLU A 160 -0.72 -18.89 12.93
CA GLU A 160 -1.75 -19.28 13.90
C GLU A 160 -2.56 -18.07 14.38
N ASP A 161 -1.88 -17.01 14.82
CA ASP A 161 -2.50 -15.89 15.54
C ASP A 161 -3.03 -14.83 14.56
N GLU A 162 -2.30 -14.49 13.48
CA GLU A 162 -2.56 -13.32 12.63
C GLU A 162 -2.39 -13.58 11.11
N PRO A 163 -3.12 -14.55 10.52
CA PRO A 163 -2.93 -14.93 9.12
C PRO A 163 -3.25 -13.80 8.12
N LEU A 164 -4.12 -12.85 8.48
CA LEU A 164 -4.40 -11.68 7.64
C LEU A 164 -3.17 -10.78 7.50
N VAL A 165 -2.44 -10.54 8.60
CA VAL A 165 -1.20 -9.75 8.58
C VAL A 165 -0.14 -10.40 7.69
N LEU A 166 -0.02 -11.73 7.71
CA LEU A 166 0.86 -12.45 6.78
C LEU A 166 0.49 -12.22 5.32
N THR A 167 -0.80 -12.24 4.96
CA THR A 167 -1.21 -11.91 3.58
C THR A 167 -0.89 -10.45 3.23
N GLY A 168 -1.00 -9.53 4.19
CA GLY A 168 -0.61 -8.14 4.01
C GLY A 168 0.88 -7.97 3.77
N ALA A 169 1.70 -8.64 4.58
CA ALA A 169 3.16 -8.68 4.40
C ALA A 169 3.53 -9.27 3.03
N PHE A 170 2.88 -10.36 2.62
CA PHE A 170 3.07 -10.96 1.31
C PHE A 170 2.75 -9.99 0.16
N PHE A 171 1.60 -9.30 0.24
CA PHE A 171 1.24 -8.27 -0.74
C PHE A 171 2.30 -7.13 -0.80
N VAL A 172 2.80 -6.70 0.36
CA VAL A 172 3.83 -5.66 0.46
C VAL A 172 5.15 -6.12 -0.14
N PHE A 173 5.63 -7.32 0.22
CA PHE A 173 6.93 -7.82 -0.25
C PHE A 173 6.94 -8.21 -1.72
N LEU A 174 5.85 -8.73 -2.30
CA LEU A 174 5.77 -8.92 -3.76
C LEU A 174 6.03 -7.61 -4.50
N ARG A 175 5.41 -6.52 -4.03
CA ARG A 175 5.53 -5.21 -4.66
C ARG A 175 6.93 -4.59 -4.46
N LEU A 176 7.50 -4.67 -3.25
CA LEU A 176 8.86 -4.18 -2.98
C LEU A 176 9.91 -4.96 -3.75
N LEU A 177 9.77 -6.28 -3.80
CA LEU A 177 10.70 -7.17 -4.49
C LEU A 177 10.81 -6.84 -5.98
N ALA A 178 9.72 -6.41 -6.63
CA ALA A 178 9.76 -5.97 -8.02
C ALA A 178 10.71 -4.77 -8.22
N ASP A 179 10.67 -3.77 -7.31
CA ASP A 179 11.60 -2.64 -7.34
C ASP A 179 13.03 -3.07 -7.03
N HIS A 180 13.21 -3.89 -6.00
CA HIS A 180 14.53 -4.38 -5.63
C HIS A 180 15.16 -5.15 -6.79
N CYS A 181 14.43 -6.07 -7.45
CA CYS A 181 14.90 -6.84 -8.60
C CYS A 181 15.33 -5.97 -9.79
N SER A 182 14.73 -4.80 -9.96
CA SER A 182 15.09 -3.85 -11.02
C SER A 182 16.46 -3.16 -10.81
N VAL A 183 17.07 -3.29 -9.61
CA VAL A 183 18.35 -2.66 -9.26
C VAL A 183 19.42 -3.70 -8.94
N SER A 184 20.55 -3.65 -9.65
CA SER A 184 21.67 -4.60 -9.49
C SER A 184 22.91 -4.02 -8.81
N ASN A 185 22.98 -2.69 -8.63
CA ASN A 185 24.21 -1.97 -8.24
C ASN A 185 24.33 -1.71 -6.73
N ILE A 186 23.39 -2.19 -5.91
CA ILE A 186 23.36 -1.96 -4.46
C ILE A 186 23.66 -3.30 -3.75
N PRO A 187 24.84 -3.45 -3.12
CA PRO A 187 25.23 -4.69 -2.46
C PRO A 187 24.26 -5.16 -1.36
N GLU A 188 23.76 -4.22 -0.55
CA GLU A 188 22.86 -4.47 0.58
C GLU A 188 21.54 -5.12 0.14
N ILE A 189 21.10 -4.84 -1.07
CA ILE A 189 19.85 -5.39 -1.65
C ILE A 189 19.97 -6.90 -1.91
N LYS A 190 21.16 -7.46 -2.09
CA LYS A 190 21.30 -8.89 -2.44
C LYS A 190 20.77 -9.81 -1.34
N SER A 191 21.12 -9.53 -0.08
CA SER A 191 20.66 -10.33 1.06
C SER A 191 19.15 -10.15 1.26
N LEU A 192 18.69 -8.89 1.23
CA LEU A 192 17.28 -8.54 1.34
C LEU A 192 16.41 -9.25 0.30
N LYS A 193 16.79 -9.18 -0.98
CA LYS A 193 16.11 -9.88 -2.08
C LYS A 193 15.92 -11.36 -1.80
N LYS A 194 16.98 -12.03 -1.34
CA LYS A 194 16.93 -13.46 -1.06
C LYS A 194 15.89 -13.77 0.01
N MET A 195 15.82 -12.96 1.07
CA MET A 195 14.83 -13.13 2.14
C MET A 195 13.41 -12.83 1.66
N GLU A 196 13.23 -11.79 0.86
CA GLU A 196 11.92 -11.46 0.25
C GLU A 196 11.43 -12.55 -0.70
N ILE A 197 12.33 -13.10 -1.55
CA ILE A 197 12.04 -14.24 -2.41
C ILE A 197 11.64 -15.45 -1.57
N ASP A 198 12.43 -15.81 -0.56
CA ASP A 198 12.16 -16.95 0.31
C ASP A 198 10.78 -16.82 1.00
N PHE A 199 10.51 -15.65 1.58
CA PHE A 199 9.21 -15.37 2.21
C PHE A 199 8.04 -15.48 1.23
N CYS A 200 8.13 -14.83 0.07
CA CYS A 200 7.06 -14.83 -0.94
C CYS A 200 6.84 -16.21 -1.55
N VAL A 201 7.92 -16.95 -1.84
CA VAL A 201 7.85 -18.33 -2.33
C VAL A 201 7.25 -19.24 -1.28
N ARG A 202 7.63 -19.09 0.01
CA ARG A 202 7.03 -19.85 1.11
C ARG A 202 5.53 -19.62 1.21
N MET A 203 5.07 -18.36 1.13
CA MET A 203 3.64 -18.02 1.07
C MET A 203 2.92 -18.72 -0.08
N LEU A 204 3.43 -18.58 -1.31
CA LEU A 204 2.81 -19.16 -2.50
C LEU A 204 2.81 -20.69 -2.49
N ARG A 205 3.92 -21.32 -2.09
CA ARG A 205 4.10 -22.77 -2.14
C ARG A 205 3.43 -23.50 -0.99
N GLN A 206 3.42 -22.92 0.21
CA GLN A 206 2.93 -23.61 1.42
C GLN A 206 1.55 -23.13 1.86
N LYS A 207 1.13 -21.92 1.45
CA LYS A 207 -0.08 -21.26 1.94
C LYS A 207 -0.85 -20.55 0.82
N LEU A 208 -0.96 -21.18 -0.36
CA LEU A 208 -1.66 -20.61 -1.50
C LEU A 208 -3.08 -20.15 -1.14
N PHE A 209 -3.84 -20.94 -0.38
CA PHE A 209 -5.20 -20.59 0.04
C PHE A 209 -5.30 -19.22 0.74
N LEU A 210 -4.27 -18.82 1.52
CA LEU A 210 -4.20 -17.49 2.12
C LEU A 210 -3.89 -16.42 1.08
N CYS A 211 -2.98 -16.71 0.14
CA CYS A 211 -2.62 -15.82 -0.95
C CYS A 211 -3.83 -15.49 -1.85
N LEU A 212 -4.70 -16.47 -2.12
CA LEU A 212 -5.90 -16.29 -2.96
C LEU A 212 -6.88 -15.26 -2.38
N ARG A 213 -6.85 -15.02 -1.06
CA ARG A 213 -7.67 -13.98 -0.41
C ARG A 213 -7.33 -12.56 -0.86
N ILE A 214 -6.15 -12.36 -1.45
CA ILE A 214 -5.77 -11.08 -2.07
C ILE A 214 -6.66 -10.78 -3.28
N GLY A 215 -7.07 -11.79 -4.04
CA GLY A 215 -7.81 -11.60 -5.30
C GLY A 215 -6.92 -11.15 -6.46
N ARG A 216 -7.53 -10.53 -7.48
CA ARG A 216 -6.94 -10.26 -8.79
C ARG A 216 -5.61 -9.52 -8.75
N ASP A 217 -5.39 -8.60 -7.82
CA ASP A 217 -4.10 -7.87 -7.72
C ASP A 217 -2.92 -8.78 -7.35
N LEU A 218 -3.16 -10.00 -6.85
CA LEU A 218 -2.10 -11.00 -6.71
C LEU A 218 -1.43 -11.27 -8.05
N LEU A 219 -2.21 -11.51 -9.11
CA LEU A 219 -1.67 -11.79 -10.45
C LEU A 219 -0.96 -10.56 -11.03
N ARG A 220 -1.49 -9.36 -10.79
CA ARG A 220 -0.83 -8.10 -11.16
C ARG A 220 0.55 -7.97 -10.52
N LEU A 221 0.72 -8.36 -9.26
CA LEU A 221 2.02 -8.29 -8.58
C LEU A 221 2.97 -9.41 -9.01
N LEU A 222 2.44 -10.63 -9.23
CA LEU A 222 3.25 -11.77 -9.68
C LEU A 222 3.81 -11.57 -11.10
N GLN A 223 3.11 -10.85 -11.97
CA GLN A 223 3.57 -10.63 -13.35
C GLN A 223 4.88 -9.80 -13.37
N ASP A 224 5.04 -8.86 -12.43
CA ASP A 224 6.23 -8.01 -12.34
C ASP A 224 7.47 -8.84 -11.95
N LEU A 225 7.27 -10.04 -11.40
CA LEU A 225 8.31 -10.94 -10.92
C LEU A 225 8.60 -12.13 -11.84
N VAL A 226 7.94 -12.25 -13.01
CA VAL A 226 8.11 -13.40 -13.94
C VAL A 226 9.55 -13.61 -14.41
N HIS A 227 10.37 -12.56 -14.38
CA HIS A 227 11.77 -12.60 -14.75
C HIS A 227 12.63 -13.31 -13.69
N VAL A 228 12.17 -13.39 -12.43
CA VAL A 228 12.82 -14.09 -11.32
C VAL A 228 12.58 -15.60 -11.45
N PRO A 229 13.62 -16.46 -11.40
CA PRO A 229 13.48 -17.90 -11.66
C PRO A 229 12.42 -18.62 -10.82
N GLU A 230 12.36 -18.34 -9.52
CA GLU A 230 11.43 -18.96 -8.57
C GLU A 230 9.97 -18.63 -8.92
N PHE A 231 9.70 -17.37 -9.26
CA PHE A 231 8.38 -16.90 -9.67
C PHE A 231 8.00 -17.39 -11.06
N ARG A 232 8.96 -17.55 -11.97
CA ARG A 232 8.72 -18.21 -13.26
C ARG A 232 8.26 -19.65 -13.08
N CYS A 233 8.87 -20.38 -12.14
CA CYS A 233 8.43 -21.74 -11.80
C CYS A 233 7.02 -21.73 -11.19
N ILE A 234 6.73 -20.78 -10.29
CA ILE A 234 5.38 -20.62 -9.73
C ILE A 234 4.34 -20.34 -10.82
N TRP A 235 4.64 -19.45 -11.77
CA TRP A 235 3.77 -19.17 -12.92
C TRP A 235 3.47 -20.41 -13.76
N LYS A 236 4.49 -21.24 -14.03
CA LYS A 236 4.30 -22.51 -14.75
C LYS A 236 3.36 -23.45 -13.98
N ASP A 237 3.54 -23.56 -12.67
CA ASP A 237 2.70 -24.43 -11.85
C ASP A 237 1.27 -23.89 -11.73
N LEU A 238 1.08 -22.56 -11.60
CA LEU A 238 -0.25 -21.93 -11.57
C LEU A 238 -1.06 -22.20 -12.85
N LEU A 239 -0.39 -22.24 -14.00
CA LEU A 239 -1.03 -22.45 -15.31
C LEU A 239 -1.22 -23.92 -15.65
N TYR A 240 -0.22 -24.76 -15.38
CA TYR A 240 -0.14 -26.11 -15.94
C TYR A 240 -0.12 -27.24 -14.90
N ASN A 241 0.12 -26.94 -13.62
CA ASN A 241 0.22 -27.96 -12.57
C ASN A 241 -0.27 -27.47 -11.19
N PRO A 242 -1.54 -27.01 -11.09
CA PRO A 242 -2.06 -26.38 -9.87
C PRO A 242 -2.07 -27.33 -8.66
N SER A 243 -2.09 -28.65 -8.87
CA SER A 243 -2.06 -29.65 -7.79
C SER A 243 -0.81 -29.57 -6.89
N VAL A 244 0.30 -29.00 -7.37
CA VAL A 244 1.53 -28.83 -6.57
C VAL A 244 1.32 -27.92 -5.37
N PHE A 245 0.33 -27.04 -5.40
CA PHE A 245 0.03 -26.12 -4.31
C PHE A 245 -0.82 -26.75 -3.19
N GLY A 246 -1.37 -27.96 -3.40
CA GLY A 246 -2.19 -28.66 -2.40
C GLY A 246 -3.38 -27.83 -1.90
N CYS A 247 -3.99 -27.04 -2.78
CA CYS A 247 -5.12 -26.16 -2.47
C CYS A 247 -6.32 -26.59 -3.32
N ASP A 248 -7.25 -27.31 -2.71
CA ASP A 248 -8.40 -27.91 -3.39
C ASP A 248 -9.37 -26.84 -3.96
N GLU A 249 -9.38 -25.65 -3.36
CA GLU A 249 -10.19 -24.52 -3.82
C GLU A 249 -9.66 -23.88 -5.11
N PHE A 250 -8.38 -24.12 -5.45
CA PHE A 250 -7.74 -23.54 -6.62
C PHE A 250 -7.72 -24.51 -7.80
N SER A 251 -8.51 -24.19 -8.81
CA SER A 251 -8.52 -24.93 -10.07
C SER A 251 -7.72 -24.26 -11.17
N ASN A 252 -7.90 -22.95 -11.35
CA ASN A 252 -7.28 -22.20 -12.42
C ASN A 252 -7.26 -20.69 -12.13
N ILE A 253 -6.41 -19.96 -12.85
CA ILE A 253 -6.19 -18.53 -12.63
C ILE A 253 -7.43 -17.65 -12.87
N SER A 254 -8.43 -18.10 -13.64
CA SER A 254 -9.66 -17.32 -13.86
C SER A 254 -10.42 -17.06 -12.57
N GLN A 255 -10.37 -18.01 -11.61
CA GLN A 255 -10.98 -17.81 -10.29
C GLN A 255 -10.37 -16.63 -9.52
N ILE A 256 -9.07 -16.37 -9.74
CA ILE A 256 -8.38 -15.25 -9.10
C ILE A 256 -8.80 -13.93 -9.76
N TYR A 257 -9.01 -13.92 -11.08
CA TYR A 257 -9.53 -12.75 -11.78
C TYR A 257 -10.91 -12.32 -11.25
N ASP A 258 -11.80 -13.29 -11.02
CA ASP A 258 -13.15 -13.03 -10.52
C ASP A 258 -13.15 -12.52 -9.07
N THR A 259 -12.09 -12.77 -8.31
CA THR A 259 -12.00 -12.37 -6.91
C THR A 259 -11.50 -10.93 -6.78
N ARG A 260 -12.37 -10.02 -6.33
CA ARG A 260 -12.01 -8.62 -6.10
C ARG A 260 -10.99 -8.48 -4.95
N THR A 261 -9.98 -7.64 -5.18
CA THR A 261 -9.02 -7.25 -4.14
C THR A 261 -9.65 -6.32 -3.09
N SER A 262 -9.49 -6.67 -1.81
CA SER A 262 -9.91 -5.82 -0.69
C SER A 262 -9.14 -4.49 -0.68
N SER A 263 -9.85 -3.39 -0.36
CA SER A 263 -9.24 -2.05 -0.28
C SER A 263 -8.13 -1.94 0.76
N TRP A 264 -8.15 -2.81 1.77
CA TRP A 264 -7.13 -2.90 2.80
C TRP A 264 -5.72 -3.10 2.21
N TYR A 265 -5.56 -3.94 1.18
CA TYR A 265 -4.26 -4.20 0.56
C TYR A 265 -3.66 -2.95 -0.11
N PHE A 266 -4.50 -2.09 -0.69
CA PHE A 266 -4.02 -0.84 -1.30
C PHE A 266 -3.57 0.19 -0.26
N LEU A 267 -4.16 0.18 0.94
CA LEU A 267 -3.71 1.03 2.06
C LEU A 267 -2.34 0.60 2.57
N LEU A 268 -2.01 -0.69 2.51
CA LEU A 268 -0.69 -1.20 2.92
C LEU A 268 0.47 -0.63 2.09
N ARG A 269 0.19 -0.18 0.86
CA ARG A 269 1.19 0.33 -0.07
C ARG A 269 1.43 1.82 0.00
N LEU A 270 0.65 2.53 0.83
CA LEU A 270 0.83 3.95 1.08
C LEU A 270 1.23 4.17 2.53
N THR A 271 2.25 5.02 2.71
CA THR A 271 2.57 5.53 4.04
C THR A 271 1.36 6.28 4.61
N PRO A 272 1.19 6.32 5.94
CA PRO A 272 0.12 7.09 6.55
C PRO A 272 0.10 8.56 6.11
N GLU A 273 1.28 9.13 5.89
CA GLU A 273 1.40 10.51 5.42
C GLU A 273 0.95 10.68 3.96
N MET A 274 1.35 9.77 3.06
CA MET A 274 0.88 9.80 1.66
C MET A 274 -0.64 9.69 1.61
N GLU A 275 -1.22 8.74 2.35
CA GLU A 275 -2.67 8.58 2.45
C GLU A 275 -3.34 9.86 2.93
N SER A 276 -2.87 10.44 4.03
CA SER A 276 -3.44 11.67 4.60
C SER A 276 -3.42 12.82 3.59
N GLN A 277 -2.31 13.02 2.88
CA GLN A 277 -2.20 14.11 1.89
C GLN A 277 -3.07 13.87 0.65
N LEU A 278 -3.16 12.62 0.15
CA LEU A 278 -4.03 12.27 -0.97
C LEU A 278 -5.51 12.41 -0.60
N ARG A 279 -5.92 11.94 0.59
CA ARG A 279 -7.28 12.13 1.09
C ARG A 279 -7.60 13.61 1.25
N PHE A 280 -6.67 14.40 1.77
CA PHE A 280 -6.86 15.84 1.90
C PHE A 280 -7.12 16.48 0.52
N LEU A 281 -6.27 16.16 -0.46
CA LEU A 281 -6.43 16.61 -1.84
C LEU A 281 -7.83 16.25 -2.39
N LEU A 282 -8.25 15.00 -2.24
CA LEU A 282 -9.49 14.48 -2.83
C LEU A 282 -10.77 14.79 -2.03
N THR A 283 -10.65 15.39 -0.84
CA THR A 283 -11.81 15.68 0.03
C THR A 283 -12.02 17.18 0.26
N TYR A 284 -10.94 17.98 0.27
CA TYR A 284 -11.00 19.37 0.71
C TYR A 284 -10.46 20.39 -0.31
N VAL A 285 -9.71 19.95 -1.33
CA VAL A 285 -9.11 20.88 -2.29
C VAL A 285 -10.04 21.11 -3.47
N LYS A 286 -10.41 22.36 -3.68
CA LYS A 286 -11.21 22.78 -4.83
C LYS A 286 -10.49 22.59 -6.15
N PHE A 287 -11.21 22.12 -7.17
CA PHE A 287 -10.75 22.02 -8.53
C PHE A 287 -10.38 23.41 -9.08
N GLY A 288 -9.22 23.49 -9.73
CA GLY A 288 -8.54 24.73 -10.10
C GLY A 288 -7.50 25.22 -9.08
N SER A 289 -7.58 24.78 -7.81
CA SER A 289 -6.67 25.21 -6.74
C SER A 289 -5.62 24.15 -6.35
N GLN A 290 -5.57 23.01 -7.05
CA GLN A 290 -4.75 21.86 -6.69
C GLN A 290 -3.23 22.03 -6.92
N LYS A 291 -2.80 22.99 -7.74
CA LYS A 291 -1.41 23.03 -8.27
C LYS A 291 -0.35 23.00 -7.18
N ARG A 292 -0.53 23.78 -6.10
CA ARG A 292 0.44 23.85 -5.00
C ARG A 292 0.52 22.53 -4.23
N TYR A 293 -0.62 21.90 -3.96
CA TYR A 293 -0.71 20.62 -3.27
C TYR A 293 -0.05 19.50 -4.09
N GLN A 294 -0.29 19.47 -5.40
CA GLN A 294 0.35 18.54 -6.32
C GLN A 294 1.88 18.69 -6.32
N VAL A 295 2.38 19.92 -6.41
CA VAL A 295 3.83 20.20 -6.35
C VAL A 295 4.43 19.76 -5.02
N TRP A 296 3.77 20.05 -3.90
CA TRP A 296 4.23 19.62 -2.58
C TRP A 296 4.28 18.10 -2.44
N PHE A 297 3.23 17.42 -2.89
CA PHE A 297 3.17 15.97 -2.87
C PHE A 297 4.26 15.34 -3.75
N ALA A 298 4.42 15.82 -4.98
CA ALA A 298 5.43 15.32 -5.90
C ALA A 298 6.85 15.55 -5.36
N ASN A 299 7.16 16.75 -4.87
CA ASN A 299 8.47 17.07 -4.32
C ASN A 299 8.82 16.17 -3.12
N LYS A 300 7.82 15.84 -2.30
CA LYS A 300 8.04 15.02 -1.12
C LYS A 300 8.16 13.53 -1.43
N PHE A 301 7.30 13.00 -2.30
CA PHE A 301 7.12 11.56 -2.45
C PHE A 301 7.59 10.98 -3.78
N LEU A 302 7.64 11.79 -4.85
CA LEU A 302 7.88 11.32 -6.21
C LEU A 302 9.21 11.82 -6.80
N ALA A 303 9.79 12.89 -6.25
CA ALA A 303 10.94 13.56 -6.85
C ALA A 303 12.25 12.75 -6.83
N ALA A 304 12.42 11.82 -5.88
CA ALA A 304 13.64 11.04 -5.79
C ALA A 304 13.70 9.94 -6.88
N PRO A 305 14.89 9.62 -7.42
CA PRO A 305 15.04 8.57 -8.42
C PRO A 305 14.48 7.23 -7.92
N GLY A 306 13.68 6.56 -8.76
CA GLY A 306 13.07 5.27 -8.42
C GLY A 306 11.70 5.38 -7.73
N ARG A 307 11.47 6.41 -6.91
CA ARG A 307 10.22 6.56 -6.14
C ARG A 307 8.97 6.74 -7.01
N ASN A 308 9.13 7.09 -8.27
CA ASN A 308 8.02 7.14 -9.24
C ASN A 308 7.28 5.81 -9.42
N THR A 309 7.82 4.64 -9.03
CA THR A 309 7.05 3.38 -9.11
C THR A 309 5.86 3.35 -8.15
N VAL A 310 5.87 4.17 -7.09
CA VAL A 310 4.74 4.28 -6.13
C VAL A 310 3.47 4.84 -6.77
N VAL A 311 3.56 5.51 -7.93
CA VAL A 311 2.38 6.04 -8.63
C VAL A 311 1.40 4.92 -9.02
N ILE A 312 1.90 3.71 -9.27
CA ILE A 312 1.09 2.53 -9.57
C ILE A 312 0.20 2.21 -8.37
N ASP A 313 0.78 2.22 -7.17
CA ASP A 313 0.08 1.97 -5.91
C ASP A 313 -0.89 3.11 -5.57
N ILE A 314 -0.51 4.37 -5.84
CA ILE A 314 -1.39 5.54 -5.68
C ILE A 314 -2.61 5.43 -6.58
N VAL A 315 -2.47 5.01 -7.85
CA VAL A 315 -3.61 4.82 -8.75
C VAL A 315 -4.55 3.74 -8.23
N ARG A 316 -4.03 2.58 -7.79
CA ARG A 316 -4.88 1.53 -7.19
C ARG A 316 -5.61 2.06 -5.95
N PHE A 317 -4.94 2.84 -5.09
CA PHE A 317 -5.59 3.49 -3.95
C PHE A 317 -6.72 4.44 -4.37
N ILE A 318 -6.48 5.33 -5.34
CA ILE A 318 -7.48 6.30 -5.80
C ILE A 318 -8.70 5.58 -6.40
N CYS A 319 -8.49 4.52 -7.18
CA CYS A 319 -9.57 3.76 -7.78
C CYS A 319 -10.34 2.92 -6.74
N CYS A 320 -9.63 2.22 -5.85
CA CYS A 320 -10.21 1.11 -5.10
C CYS A 320 -10.37 1.34 -3.59
N ALA A 321 -9.71 2.35 -3.02
CA ALA A 321 -9.71 2.63 -1.58
C ALA A 321 -10.17 4.05 -1.21
N HIS A 322 -10.32 4.93 -2.20
CA HIS A 322 -10.92 6.25 -2.04
C HIS A 322 -12.17 6.40 -2.90
N HIS A 323 -13.34 6.19 -2.29
CA HIS A 323 -14.65 6.41 -2.91
C HIS A 323 -15.32 7.62 -2.26
N PRO A 324 -15.32 8.80 -2.91
CA PRO A 324 -15.93 10.01 -2.36
C PRO A 324 -17.44 9.83 -2.14
N SER A 325 -18.01 10.56 -1.18
CA SER A 325 -19.47 10.63 -1.01
C SER A 325 -20.13 11.38 -2.17
N ASN A 326 -21.44 11.20 -2.34
CA ASN A 326 -22.20 11.93 -3.36
C ASN A 326 -22.09 13.45 -3.21
N ASP A 327 -22.02 13.95 -1.97
CA ASP A 327 -21.82 15.38 -1.70
C ASP A 327 -20.50 15.88 -2.27
N ILE A 328 -19.42 15.11 -2.12
CA ILE A 328 -18.11 15.46 -2.69
C ILE A 328 -18.15 15.38 -4.22
N ILE A 329 -18.78 14.33 -4.78
CA ILE A 329 -18.90 14.15 -6.24
C ILE A 329 -19.64 15.32 -6.89
N GLN A 330 -20.65 15.88 -6.21
CA GLN A 330 -21.46 17.00 -6.70
C GLN A 330 -20.89 18.38 -6.33
N SER A 331 -19.74 18.43 -5.65
CA SER A 331 -19.10 19.67 -5.20
C SER A 331 -18.05 20.20 -6.19
N ASP A 332 -17.36 21.27 -5.79
CA ASP A 332 -16.23 21.84 -6.53
C ASP A 332 -14.87 21.23 -6.13
N ILE A 333 -14.84 20.12 -5.40
CA ILE A 333 -13.62 19.40 -5.03
C ILE A 333 -12.98 18.74 -6.26
N ILE A 334 -11.63 18.68 -6.29
CA ILE A 334 -10.90 18.03 -7.38
C ILE A 334 -11.33 16.56 -7.56
N PRO A 335 -11.79 16.16 -8.75
CA PRO A 335 -12.23 14.79 -8.98
C PRO A 335 -11.05 13.84 -9.11
N ARG A 336 -11.29 12.55 -8.79
CA ARG A 336 -10.29 11.48 -8.83
C ARG A 336 -9.56 11.38 -10.17
N TRP A 337 -10.31 11.47 -11.27
CA TRP A 337 -9.76 11.40 -12.62
C TRP A 337 -8.74 12.50 -12.90
N ALA A 338 -8.91 13.70 -12.33
CA ALA A 338 -7.99 14.81 -12.53
C ALA A 338 -6.66 14.59 -11.80
N VAL A 339 -6.69 13.96 -10.63
CA VAL A 339 -5.48 13.56 -9.90
C VAL A 339 -4.73 12.47 -10.68
N ILE A 340 -5.42 11.47 -11.23
CA ILE A 340 -4.81 10.43 -12.07
C ILE A 340 -4.21 11.04 -13.34
N GLY A 341 -4.90 11.97 -14.00
CA GLY A 341 -4.39 12.70 -15.16
C GLY A 341 -3.12 13.50 -14.86
N TRP A 342 -3.03 14.11 -13.68
CA TRP A 342 -1.80 14.76 -13.22
C TRP A 342 -0.65 13.76 -13.02
N LEU A 343 -0.92 12.62 -12.39
CA LEU A 343 0.08 11.57 -12.17
C LEU A 343 0.60 10.99 -13.50
N LEU A 344 -0.27 10.74 -14.48
CA LEU A 344 0.11 10.22 -15.81
C LEU A 344 1.01 11.19 -16.57
N ARG A 345 0.82 12.49 -16.36
CA ARG A 345 1.62 13.54 -16.99
C ARG A 345 2.90 13.89 -16.22
N SER A 346 3.17 13.19 -15.13
CA SER A 346 4.42 13.33 -14.39
C SER A 346 5.56 12.65 -15.16
N ASN A 347 6.77 13.21 -15.09
CA ASN A 347 7.92 12.64 -15.80
C ASN A 347 8.32 11.29 -15.18
N MET A 348 8.06 10.20 -15.90
CA MET A 348 8.36 8.84 -15.45
C MET A 348 8.87 7.96 -16.59
N LYS A 349 9.43 6.79 -16.25
CA LYS A 349 9.93 5.83 -17.23
C LYS A 349 8.74 5.14 -17.92
N ASN A 350 8.89 4.79 -19.20
CA ASN A 350 7.83 4.16 -20.00
C ASN A 350 7.20 2.91 -19.36
N TYR A 351 8.00 2.06 -18.70
CA TYR A 351 7.46 0.87 -18.02
C TYR A 351 6.59 1.23 -16.81
N VAL A 352 6.92 2.32 -16.11
CA VAL A 352 6.13 2.81 -14.97
C VAL A 352 4.80 3.35 -15.48
N GLU A 353 4.82 4.11 -16.57
CA GLU A 353 3.61 4.60 -17.22
C GLU A 353 2.72 3.46 -17.71
N ALA A 354 3.28 2.43 -18.34
CA ALA A 354 2.55 1.24 -18.77
C ALA A 354 1.91 0.51 -17.58
N ASN A 355 2.66 0.28 -16.50
CA ASN A 355 2.12 -0.37 -15.29
C ASN A 355 1.09 0.51 -14.58
N MET A 356 1.21 1.84 -14.65
CA MET A 356 0.21 2.77 -14.14
C MET A 356 -1.10 2.70 -14.94
N LYS A 357 -1.02 2.64 -16.28
CA LYS A 357 -2.20 2.44 -17.14
C LYS A 357 -2.84 1.07 -16.90
N LEU A 358 -2.05 0.03 -16.69
CA LEU A 358 -2.56 -1.28 -16.29
C LEU A 358 -3.27 -1.21 -14.94
N ALA A 359 -2.70 -0.54 -13.94
CA ALA A 359 -3.34 -0.35 -12.64
C ALA A 359 -4.68 0.41 -12.73
N LEU A 360 -4.78 1.36 -13.66
CA LEU A 360 -6.00 2.13 -13.95
C LEU A 360 -7.09 1.26 -14.59
N PHE A 361 -6.72 0.37 -15.53
CA PHE A 361 -7.65 -0.50 -16.23
C PHE A 361 -7.82 -1.89 -15.59
N TYR A 362 -7.13 -2.20 -14.50
CA TYR A 362 -7.09 -3.57 -13.98
C TYR A 362 -8.46 -4.13 -13.62
N ASP A 363 -9.31 -3.31 -12.99
CA ASP A 363 -10.67 -3.71 -12.64
C ASP A 363 -11.63 -3.69 -13.84
N TRP A 364 -11.25 -3.06 -14.95
CA TRP A 364 -12.05 -3.10 -16.19
C TRP A 364 -11.96 -4.47 -16.85
N LEU A 365 -10.76 -5.08 -16.85
CA LEU A 365 -10.51 -6.34 -17.55
C LEU A 365 -11.40 -7.48 -17.04
N PHE A 366 -11.76 -7.45 -15.76
CA PHE A 366 -12.50 -8.53 -15.09
C PHE A 366 -13.74 -8.01 -14.36
N PHE A 367 -14.34 -6.93 -14.88
CA PHE A 367 -15.43 -6.25 -14.21
C PHE A 367 -16.71 -7.12 -14.18
N ASP A 368 -17.19 -7.42 -12.98
CA ASP A 368 -18.52 -8.01 -12.75
C ASP A 368 -19.31 -7.13 -11.77
N GLU A 369 -20.42 -6.57 -12.24
CA GLU A 369 -21.30 -5.70 -11.44
C GLU A 369 -21.82 -6.36 -10.15
N LYS A 370 -21.85 -7.69 -10.07
CA LYS A 370 -22.29 -8.41 -8.86
C LYS A 370 -21.33 -8.24 -7.69
N VAL A 371 -20.04 -8.06 -7.96
CA VAL A 371 -18.98 -8.03 -6.94
C VAL A 371 -18.16 -6.74 -6.95
N ASP A 372 -18.06 -6.10 -8.12
CA ASP A 372 -17.26 -4.91 -8.34
C ASP A 372 -18.07 -3.62 -8.18
N ASN A 373 -17.37 -2.57 -7.76
CA ASN A 373 -17.95 -1.25 -7.61
C ASN A 373 -17.63 -0.39 -8.84
N VAL A 374 -18.64 0.30 -9.38
CA VAL A 374 -18.47 1.26 -10.48
C VAL A 374 -17.41 2.33 -10.18
N MET A 375 -17.23 2.66 -8.89
CA MET A 375 -16.21 3.61 -8.42
C MET A 375 -14.77 3.13 -8.71
N ASN A 376 -14.53 1.83 -8.94
CA ASN A 376 -13.21 1.32 -9.31
C ASN A 376 -12.87 1.63 -10.78
N ILE A 377 -13.89 1.72 -11.64
CA ILE A 377 -13.72 1.85 -13.09
C ILE A 377 -14.01 3.27 -13.61
N GLU A 378 -14.82 4.07 -12.91
CA GLU A 378 -15.15 5.44 -13.32
C GLU A 378 -13.94 6.36 -13.60
N PRO A 379 -12.80 6.28 -12.86
CA PRO A 379 -11.78 7.31 -13.02
C PRO A 379 -11.14 7.27 -14.40
N ALA A 380 -11.03 6.08 -15.01
CA ALA A 380 -10.44 5.90 -16.33
C ALA A 380 -11.30 6.53 -17.43
N ILE A 381 -12.62 6.27 -17.44
CA ILE A 381 -13.52 6.82 -18.47
C ILE A 381 -13.68 8.33 -18.33
N LEU A 382 -13.80 8.82 -17.09
CA LEU A 382 -13.94 10.26 -16.84
C LEU A 382 -12.65 10.99 -17.25
N LEU A 383 -11.49 10.41 -16.98
CA LEU A 383 -10.22 10.96 -17.46
C LEU A 383 -10.19 11.04 -18.98
N MET A 384 -10.57 9.98 -19.69
CA MET A 384 -10.62 9.96 -21.15
C MET A 384 -11.59 11.03 -21.70
N VAL A 385 -12.81 11.11 -21.19
CA VAL A 385 -13.84 12.07 -21.66
C VAL A 385 -13.43 13.51 -21.37
N HIS A 386 -12.98 13.82 -20.15
CA HIS A 386 -12.61 15.18 -19.77
C HIS A 386 -11.27 15.65 -20.36
N SER A 387 -10.45 14.73 -20.87
CA SER A 387 -9.19 15.06 -21.54
C SER A 387 -9.38 15.45 -23.00
N VAL A 388 -10.44 15.00 -23.68
CA VAL A 388 -10.69 15.30 -25.11
C VAL A 388 -10.51 16.78 -25.48
N PRO A 389 -11.07 17.77 -24.74
CA PRO A 389 -11.00 19.16 -25.18
C PRO A 389 -9.61 19.80 -25.16
N LYS A 390 -8.66 19.27 -24.36
CA LYS A 390 -7.35 19.92 -24.11
C LYS A 390 -6.14 19.00 -24.14
N TYR A 391 -6.34 17.71 -23.88
CA TYR A 391 -5.31 16.69 -23.67
C TYR A 391 -5.70 15.40 -24.40
N VAL A 392 -6.09 15.50 -25.68
CA VAL A 392 -6.56 14.38 -26.50
C VAL A 392 -5.52 13.26 -26.64
N ASP A 393 -4.24 13.60 -26.51
CA ASP A 393 -3.12 12.65 -26.45
C ASP A 393 -3.25 11.66 -25.29
N VAL A 394 -3.74 12.12 -24.13
CA VAL A 394 -4.02 11.25 -22.97
C VAL A 394 -5.13 10.26 -23.33
N THR A 395 -6.21 10.73 -23.95
CA THR A 395 -7.33 9.87 -24.36
C THR A 395 -6.92 8.85 -25.41
N ASN A 396 -6.18 9.26 -26.45
CA ASN A 396 -5.63 8.35 -27.45
C ASN A 396 -4.75 7.26 -26.80
N SER A 397 -3.84 7.66 -25.92
CA SER A 397 -2.92 6.72 -25.27
C SER A 397 -3.62 5.74 -24.35
N LEU A 398 -4.67 6.16 -23.64
CA LEU A 398 -5.46 5.28 -22.77
C LEU A 398 -6.31 4.30 -23.57
N LEU A 399 -6.98 4.75 -24.64
CA LEU A 399 -7.75 3.86 -25.52
C LEU A 399 -6.85 2.85 -26.22
N GLU A 400 -5.72 3.29 -26.76
CA GLU A 400 -4.73 2.41 -27.37
C GLU A 400 -4.26 1.35 -26.37
N PHE A 401 -3.93 1.76 -25.14
CA PHE A 401 -3.48 0.83 -24.10
C PHE A 401 -4.57 -0.17 -23.70
N LEU A 402 -5.84 0.26 -23.57
CA LEU A 402 -6.96 -0.64 -23.27
C LEU A 402 -7.11 -1.72 -24.35
N PHE A 403 -6.96 -1.37 -25.62
CA PHE A 403 -7.01 -2.34 -26.71
C PHE A 403 -5.78 -3.25 -26.75
N ILE A 404 -4.59 -2.74 -26.43
CA ILE A 404 -3.40 -3.58 -26.26
C ILE A 404 -3.63 -4.62 -25.16
N LEU A 405 -4.24 -4.24 -24.03
CA LEU A 405 -4.59 -5.18 -22.97
C LEU A 405 -5.60 -6.23 -23.43
N LEU A 406 -6.68 -5.82 -24.10
CA LEU A 406 -7.68 -6.75 -24.63
C LEU A 406 -7.07 -7.79 -25.59
N ASP A 407 -6.08 -7.39 -26.39
CA ASP A 407 -5.46 -8.29 -27.36
C ASP A 407 -4.37 -9.18 -26.77
N ASN A 408 -3.65 -8.71 -25.73
CA ASN A 408 -2.37 -9.31 -25.33
C ASN A 408 -2.24 -9.67 -23.85
N TYR A 409 -3.15 -9.24 -22.96
CA TYR A 409 -2.97 -9.45 -21.52
C TYR A 409 -3.08 -10.94 -21.12
N ASP A 410 -4.15 -11.62 -21.53
CA ASP A 410 -4.29 -13.07 -21.44
C ASP A 410 -5.02 -13.60 -22.70
N PRO A 411 -4.27 -13.97 -23.75
CA PRO A 411 -4.86 -14.42 -25.01
C PRO A 411 -5.74 -15.67 -24.89
N GLU A 412 -5.45 -16.57 -23.94
CA GLU A 412 -6.25 -17.78 -23.72
C GLU A 412 -7.63 -17.46 -23.13
N ARG A 413 -7.73 -16.34 -22.40
CA ARG A 413 -8.95 -15.89 -21.71
C ARG A 413 -9.50 -14.59 -22.28
N LYS A 414 -9.19 -14.28 -23.55
CA LYS A 414 -9.60 -13.04 -24.22
C LYS A 414 -11.10 -12.74 -24.10
N GLU A 415 -11.94 -13.77 -24.14
CA GLU A 415 -13.39 -13.62 -23.96
C GLU A 415 -13.78 -13.06 -22.59
N ILE A 416 -13.07 -13.46 -21.53
CA ILE A 416 -13.28 -12.91 -20.17
C ILE A 416 -12.93 -11.42 -20.15
N LEU A 417 -11.81 -11.04 -20.78
CA LEU A 417 -11.36 -9.66 -20.86
C LEU A 417 -12.35 -8.79 -21.65
N LEU A 418 -12.80 -9.31 -22.81
CA LEU A 418 -13.81 -8.65 -23.64
C LEU A 418 -15.11 -8.44 -22.87
N GLN A 419 -15.61 -9.49 -22.21
CA GLN A 419 -16.83 -9.42 -21.41
C GLN A 419 -16.71 -8.42 -20.25
N GLY A 420 -15.56 -8.40 -19.56
CA GLY A 420 -15.29 -7.45 -18.49
C GLY A 420 -15.35 -6.00 -18.99
N ILE A 421 -14.64 -5.69 -20.07
CA ILE A 421 -14.62 -4.34 -20.67
C ILE A 421 -16.01 -3.91 -21.15
N CYS A 422 -16.74 -4.80 -21.84
CA CYS A 422 -18.10 -4.53 -22.31
C CYS A 422 -19.06 -4.29 -21.13
N THR A 423 -18.97 -5.10 -20.07
CA THR A 423 -19.79 -4.94 -18.86
C THR A 423 -19.47 -3.64 -18.12
N ALA A 424 -18.19 -3.26 -18.05
CA ALA A 424 -17.75 -1.98 -17.49
C ALA A 424 -18.38 -0.81 -18.26
N LEU A 425 -18.25 -0.78 -19.59
CA LEU A 425 -18.83 0.27 -20.45
C LEU A 425 -20.35 0.37 -20.30
N ARG A 426 -21.06 -0.77 -20.35
CA ARG A 426 -22.52 -0.84 -20.12
C ARG A 426 -22.90 -0.24 -18.77
N THR A 427 -22.19 -0.62 -17.72
CA THR A 427 -22.48 -0.18 -16.36
C THR A 427 -22.23 1.31 -16.18
N LEU A 428 -21.15 1.84 -16.76
CA LEU A 428 -20.82 3.26 -16.71
C LEU A 428 -21.88 4.14 -17.40
N LEU A 429 -22.39 3.68 -18.55
CA LEU A 429 -23.50 4.33 -19.26
C LEU A 429 -24.81 4.24 -18.48
N ARG A 430 -25.20 3.03 -18.06
CA ARG A 430 -26.47 2.80 -17.34
C ARG A 430 -26.53 3.55 -16.01
N LYS A 431 -25.40 3.67 -15.30
CA LYS A 431 -25.32 4.44 -14.04
C LYS A 431 -25.12 5.95 -14.25
N GLY A 432 -25.07 6.41 -15.50
CA GLY A 432 -24.96 7.83 -15.83
C GLY A 432 -23.61 8.46 -15.44
N VAL A 433 -22.56 7.67 -15.25
CA VAL A 433 -21.20 8.18 -15.01
C VAL A 433 -20.74 9.00 -16.21
N VAL A 434 -21.05 8.51 -17.41
CA VAL A 434 -20.97 9.27 -18.66
C VAL A 434 -22.32 9.19 -19.36
N GLN A 435 -22.81 10.32 -19.87
CA GLN A 435 -24.12 10.40 -20.52
C GLN A 435 -24.13 9.73 -21.89
N SER A 436 -23.03 9.86 -22.63
CA SER A 436 -22.81 9.20 -23.91
C SER A 436 -21.31 9.05 -24.19
N LEU A 437 -20.95 8.05 -25.00
CA LEU A 437 -19.60 7.86 -25.53
C LEU A 437 -19.38 8.57 -26.88
N ASP A 438 -20.37 9.31 -27.38
CA ASP A 438 -20.25 10.12 -28.61
C ASP A 438 -19.11 11.14 -28.53
N VAL A 439 -18.79 11.62 -27.32
CA VAL A 439 -17.63 12.50 -27.09
C VAL A 439 -16.31 11.83 -27.48
N LEU A 440 -16.24 10.50 -27.43
CA LEU A 440 -15.09 9.72 -27.86
C LEU A 440 -15.25 9.28 -29.33
N ILE A 441 -16.39 8.68 -29.70
CA ILE A 441 -16.59 8.14 -31.05
C ILE A 441 -16.64 9.24 -32.11
N GLY A 442 -17.24 10.38 -31.80
CA GLY A 442 -17.38 11.52 -32.70
C GLY A 442 -16.18 12.48 -32.71
N CYS A 443 -15.13 12.24 -31.92
CA CYS A 443 -14.02 13.18 -31.83
C CYS A 443 -13.00 12.99 -32.96
N ASP A 444 -12.97 13.91 -33.92
CA ASP A 444 -12.05 13.85 -35.07
C ASP A 444 -10.56 13.93 -34.72
N MET A 445 -10.24 14.42 -33.52
CA MET A 445 -8.87 14.47 -33.01
C MET A 445 -8.40 13.12 -32.44
N LEU A 446 -9.30 12.16 -32.25
CA LEU A 446 -8.94 10.79 -31.87
C LEU A 446 -8.62 9.96 -33.13
N SER A 447 -7.68 9.04 -32.96
CA SER A 447 -7.27 8.13 -34.03
C SER A 447 -8.50 7.40 -34.61
N PRO A 448 -8.72 7.43 -35.94
CA PRO A 448 -9.89 6.80 -36.57
C PRO A 448 -10.03 5.32 -36.22
N ASN A 449 -8.93 4.57 -36.16
CA ASN A 449 -8.92 3.15 -35.80
C ASN A 449 -9.43 2.94 -34.36
N LEU A 450 -8.98 3.78 -33.41
CA LEU A 450 -9.43 3.68 -32.02
C LEU A 450 -10.93 3.99 -31.89
N ARG A 451 -11.43 4.96 -32.66
CA ARG A 451 -12.86 5.31 -32.70
C ARG A 451 -13.72 4.19 -33.28
N GLU A 452 -13.31 3.64 -34.42
CA GLU A 452 -14.00 2.51 -35.06
C GLU A 452 -14.06 1.30 -34.14
N ARG A 453 -12.92 0.96 -33.52
CA ARG A 453 -12.82 -0.17 -32.60
C ARG A 453 -13.65 0.01 -31.34
N LEU A 454 -13.72 1.24 -30.80
CA LEU A 454 -14.62 1.56 -29.70
C LEU A 454 -16.09 1.45 -30.13
N GLY A 455 -16.42 1.90 -31.34
CA GLY A 455 -17.76 1.76 -31.92
C GLY A 455 -18.19 0.30 -32.03
N MET A 456 -17.29 -0.59 -32.49
CA MET A 456 -17.55 -2.03 -32.58
C MET A 456 -17.83 -2.68 -31.22
N LEU A 457 -17.03 -2.34 -30.19
CA LEU A 457 -17.29 -2.82 -28.82
C LEU A 457 -18.67 -2.39 -28.30
N LEU A 458 -19.16 -1.24 -28.74
CA LEU A 458 -20.44 -0.69 -28.30
C LEU A 458 -21.63 -1.27 -29.07
N SER A 459 -21.45 -1.67 -30.33
CA SER A 459 -22.47 -2.39 -31.09
C SER A 459 -22.71 -3.81 -30.56
N ASP A 460 -21.68 -4.46 -30.01
CA ASP A 460 -21.82 -5.77 -29.33
C ASP A 460 -22.39 -5.64 -27.90
N VAL A 461 -22.62 -4.40 -27.47
CA VAL A 461 -23.06 -4.02 -26.13
C VAL A 461 -24.55 -3.66 -26.08
N GLN A 462 -25.11 -3.17 -27.18
CA GLN A 462 -26.55 -2.94 -27.40
C GLN A 462 -27.27 -4.25 -27.73
#